data_AF-A0A1S2Y4J5-F1
#
_entry.id   AF-A0A1S2Y4J5-F1
#
_cell.length_a   1.000
_cell.length_b   1.000
_cell.length_c   1.000
_cell.angle_alpha   90.00
_cell.angle_beta   90.00
_cell.angle_gamma   90.00
#
_symmetry.space_group_name_H-M   'P 1'
#
loop_
_entity.id
_entity.type
_entity.pdbx_description
1 polymer ?
#
loop_
_entity_poly.entity_id
_entity_poly.type
_entity_poly.pdbx_seq_one_letter_code
_entity_poly.pdbx_strand_id
1 'polypeptide(L)'
;MNSVNKGAGENSYATNSLVQVPRDLKDERGRWLNKGKLYISKSSPKCVLKAYSQQFQNDFSQFIEARSEEMVDGGRMVLSLMGRDSMDPTSAYCCYQWELLAQALMTMVSEGLVEEEKVDSFNAPYYAPCVEELKIVIEKEGSFMVDSHEAYEIDWDDGTELLSENVLETVSSGERVAKTVRAVVESMLKYHFGSHIIDELFQRYAKLVEDYLSKTRTKYINLVISLVKQQ
;
A
#
# COMPACT_ATOMS: atom_id res chain seq x y z
N MET A 1 -27.56 -35.45 -1.82
CA MET A 1 -26.33 -34.96 -2.49
C MET A 1 -26.65 -33.60 -3.09
N ASN A 2 -26.27 -32.53 -2.39
CA ASN A 2 -26.12 -31.19 -2.94
C ASN A 2 -24.96 -30.57 -2.15
N SER A 3 -23.76 -30.84 -2.63
CA SER A 3 -22.52 -30.22 -2.16
C SER A 3 -22.55 -28.77 -2.63
N VAL A 4 -22.85 -27.85 -1.71
CA VAL A 4 -22.58 -26.43 -1.93
C VAL A 4 -21.09 -26.24 -1.66
N ASN A 5 -20.34 -25.94 -2.69
CA ASN A 5 -18.91 -25.73 -2.64
C ASN A 5 -18.62 -24.42 -1.87
N LYS A 6 -18.51 -24.49 -0.55
CA LYS A 6 -18.09 -23.40 0.34
C LYS A 6 -16.57 -23.46 0.58
N GLY A 7 -15.77 -23.39 -0.49
CA GLY A 7 -14.35 -23.74 -0.39
C GLY A 7 -13.47 -23.02 -1.39
N ALA A 8 -13.41 -21.69 -1.29
CA ALA A 8 -12.26 -20.85 -1.67
C ALA A 8 -12.64 -19.38 -1.41
N GLY A 9 -11.93 -18.71 -0.50
CA GLY A 9 -11.96 -17.26 -0.40
C GLY A 9 -10.70 -16.71 -1.08
N GLU A 10 -10.87 -15.99 -2.19
CA GLU A 10 -9.80 -15.21 -2.81
C GLU A 10 -10.01 -13.73 -2.45
N ASN A 11 -9.12 -13.17 -1.64
CA ASN A 11 -9.07 -11.73 -1.38
C ASN A 11 -7.75 -11.19 -1.93
N SER A 12 -7.86 -10.43 -3.02
CA SER A 12 -6.74 -9.83 -3.73
C SER A 12 -6.67 -8.33 -3.44
N TYR A 13 -5.52 -7.85 -2.97
CA TYR A 13 -5.13 -6.44 -2.71
C TYR A 13 -5.95 -5.62 -1.69
N ALA A 14 -7.14 -6.06 -1.29
CA ALA A 14 -7.95 -5.37 -0.26
C ALA A 14 -7.34 -5.42 1.15
N THR A 15 -6.37 -6.31 1.39
CA THR A 15 -5.69 -6.51 2.68
C THR A 15 -4.57 -5.51 2.97
N ASN A 16 -4.18 -4.67 1.99
CA ASN A 16 -3.22 -3.60 2.20
C ASN A 16 -3.82 -2.32 2.77
N SER A 17 -5.14 -2.15 2.61
CA SER A 17 -5.86 -1.01 3.15
C SER A 17 -6.01 -1.17 4.65
N LEU A 18 -5.60 -0.14 5.39
CA LEU A 18 -5.95 -0.04 6.81
C LEU A 18 -7.41 0.38 6.93
N VAL A 19 -8.10 -0.11 7.95
CA VAL A 19 -9.50 0.26 8.22
C VAL A 19 -9.60 1.76 8.51
N GLN A 20 -8.54 2.34 9.07
CA GLN A 20 -8.43 3.76 9.35
C GLN A 20 -6.95 4.20 9.33
N VAL A 21 -6.73 5.51 9.18
CA VAL A 21 -5.42 6.11 9.44
C VAL A 21 -5.02 5.87 10.91
N PRO A 22 -3.76 5.53 11.21
CA PRO A 22 -3.31 5.37 12.59
C PRO A 22 -3.62 6.61 13.43
N ARG A 23 -4.14 6.40 14.65
CA ARG A 23 -4.61 7.51 15.52
C ARG A 23 -3.45 8.31 16.12
N ASP A 24 -2.31 7.66 16.36
CA ASP A 24 -1.17 8.22 17.09
C ASP A 24 -0.16 8.91 16.15
N LEU A 25 -0.65 9.78 15.27
CA LEU A 25 0.17 10.53 14.30
C LEU A 25 0.33 12.02 14.63
N LYS A 26 -0.13 12.43 15.81
CA LYS A 26 0.02 13.79 16.33
C LYS A 26 0.85 13.80 17.61
N ASP A 27 1.58 14.88 17.83
CA ASP A 27 2.25 15.15 19.10
C ASP A 27 1.24 15.60 20.18
N GLU A 28 1.73 15.76 21.42
CA GLU A 28 0.92 16.22 22.57
C GLU A 28 0.25 17.59 22.34
N ARG A 29 0.73 18.37 21.36
CA ARG A 29 0.21 19.69 20.98
C ARG A 29 -0.72 19.62 19.77
N GLY A 30 -1.06 18.41 19.29
CA GLY A 30 -1.94 18.20 18.15
C GLY A 30 -1.28 18.40 16.78
N ARG A 31 0.04 18.56 16.71
CA ARG A 31 0.78 18.76 15.44
C ARG A 31 1.12 17.43 14.82
N TRP A 32 1.00 17.34 13.51
CA TRP A 32 1.31 16.12 12.76
C TRP A 32 2.80 15.78 12.84
N LEU A 33 3.07 14.49 13.06
CA LEU A 33 4.41 13.95 13.23
C LEU A 33 5.08 13.60 11.89
N ASN A 34 4.29 13.19 10.90
CA ASN A 34 4.80 12.70 9.61
C ASN A 34 4.93 13.82 8.57
N LYS A 35 5.72 14.85 8.90
CA LYS A 35 5.78 16.10 8.12
C LYS A 35 6.25 15.91 6.69
N GLY A 36 5.55 16.50 5.74
CA GLY A 36 5.85 16.47 4.31
C GLY A 36 5.82 15.07 3.71
N LYS A 37 5.22 14.09 4.39
CA LYS A 37 5.12 12.69 3.96
C LYS A 37 3.67 12.24 3.99
N LEU A 38 3.29 11.41 3.02
CA LEU A 38 1.94 10.82 2.96
C LEU A 38 1.87 9.43 3.62
N TYR A 39 3.01 8.77 3.81
CA TYR A 39 3.12 7.44 4.39
C TYR A 39 4.47 7.30 5.12
N ILE A 40 4.82 6.10 5.61
CA ILE A 40 6.11 5.81 6.23
C ILE A 40 7.25 6.15 5.26
N SER A 41 8.22 6.91 5.75
CA SER A 41 9.45 7.30 5.05
C SER A 41 10.66 7.17 5.97
N LYS A 42 11.86 7.22 5.40
CA LYS A 42 13.13 7.20 6.15
C LYS A 42 13.27 8.38 7.12
N SER A 43 12.63 9.51 6.81
CA SER A 43 12.62 10.69 7.69
C SER A 43 11.50 10.65 8.73
N SER A 44 10.59 9.67 8.67
CA SER A 44 9.47 9.58 9.61
C SER A 44 9.98 9.22 11.01
N PRO A 45 9.47 9.88 12.08
CA PRO A 45 9.79 9.51 13.44
C PRO A 45 9.42 8.06 13.77
N LYS A 46 10.19 7.38 14.64
CA LYS A 46 9.94 5.98 15.03
C LYS A 46 8.51 5.72 15.56
N CYS A 47 7.91 6.70 16.22
CA CYS A 47 6.52 6.59 16.69
C CYS A 47 5.51 6.48 15.55
N VAL A 48 5.74 7.13 14.41
CA VAL A 48 4.91 7.00 13.20
C VAL A 48 4.98 5.57 12.67
N LEU A 49 6.19 5.01 12.51
CA LEU A 49 6.39 3.62 12.07
C LEU A 49 5.64 2.64 12.99
N LYS A 50 5.76 2.85 14.31
CA LYS A 50 5.07 2.02 15.31
C LYS A 50 3.55 2.15 15.21
N ALA A 51 3.02 3.36 15.02
CA ALA A 51 1.58 3.60 14.90
C ALA A 51 0.99 2.88 13.69
N TYR A 52 1.65 2.95 12.52
CA TYR A 52 1.24 2.21 11.33
C TYR A 52 1.31 0.69 11.53
N SER A 53 2.42 0.17 12.07
CA SER A 53 2.57 -1.27 12.32
C SER A 53 1.52 -1.77 13.32
N GLN A 54 1.21 -1.01 14.37
CA GLN A 54 0.18 -1.38 15.34
C GLN A 54 -1.22 -1.37 14.73
N GLN A 55 -1.55 -0.36 13.92
CA GLN A 55 -2.84 -0.30 13.23
C GLN A 55 -3.01 -1.48 12.29
N PHE A 56 -1.97 -1.81 11.50
CA PHE A 56 -1.96 -3.01 10.66
C PHE A 56 -2.18 -4.29 11.45
N GLN A 57 -1.43 -4.51 12.54
CA GLN A 57 -1.57 -5.72 13.36
C GLN A 57 -2.99 -5.87 13.91
N ASN A 58 -3.61 -4.77 14.36
CA ASN A 58 -4.98 -4.80 14.87
C ASN A 58 -6.01 -5.10 13.78
N ASP A 59 -5.87 -4.45 12.61
CA ASP A 59 -6.80 -4.61 11.50
C ASP A 59 -6.68 -6.01 10.88
N PHE A 60 -5.45 -6.48 10.69
CA PHE A 60 -5.19 -7.81 10.13
C PHE A 60 -5.60 -8.92 11.09
N SER A 61 -5.38 -8.78 12.40
CA SER A 61 -5.87 -9.74 13.40
C SER A 61 -7.40 -9.87 13.35
N GLN A 62 -8.12 -8.75 13.29
CA GLN A 62 -9.58 -8.76 13.17
C GLN A 62 -10.05 -9.38 11.85
N PHE A 63 -9.33 -9.14 10.76
CA PHE A 63 -9.62 -9.78 9.48
C PHE A 63 -9.47 -11.31 9.58
N ILE A 64 -8.39 -11.80 10.20
CA ILE A 64 -8.16 -13.24 10.36
C ILE A 64 -9.23 -13.86 11.26
N GLU A 65 -9.55 -13.23 12.39
CA GLU A 65 -10.62 -13.67 13.31
C GLU A 65 -11.97 -13.74 12.58
N ALA A 66 -12.37 -12.71 11.85
CA ALA A 66 -13.62 -12.72 11.09
C ALA A 66 -13.65 -13.83 10.01
N ARG A 67 -12.52 -14.10 9.34
CA ARG A 67 -12.42 -15.19 8.37
C ARG A 67 -12.48 -16.56 9.03
N SER A 68 -12.01 -16.70 10.27
CA SER A 68 -12.08 -17.98 10.97
C SER A 68 -13.51 -18.39 11.28
N GLU A 69 -14.37 -17.45 11.64
CA GLU A 69 -15.79 -17.71 11.92
C GLU A 69 -16.57 -18.18 10.68
N GLU A 70 -16.19 -17.70 9.51
CA GLU A 70 -16.87 -17.99 8.24
C GLU A 70 -16.39 -19.29 7.57
N MET A 71 -15.17 -19.72 7.87
CA MET A 71 -14.54 -20.86 7.21
C MET A 71 -14.83 -22.19 7.91
N VAL A 72 -14.87 -23.28 7.15
CA VAL A 72 -14.95 -24.64 7.70
C VAL A 72 -13.56 -25.15 8.10
N ASP A 73 -13.50 -26.06 9.05
CA ASP A 73 -12.24 -26.67 9.50
C ASP A 73 -11.53 -27.36 8.33
N GLY A 74 -10.22 -27.17 8.21
CA GLY A 74 -9.44 -27.61 7.04
C GLY A 74 -9.67 -26.80 5.77
N GLY A 75 -10.55 -25.79 5.79
CA GLY A 75 -10.73 -24.83 4.70
C GLY A 75 -9.46 -24.01 4.45
N ARG A 76 -9.27 -23.58 3.20
CA ARG A 76 -8.07 -22.86 2.76
C ARG A 76 -8.39 -21.44 2.33
N MET A 77 -7.49 -20.52 2.66
CA MET A 77 -7.56 -19.11 2.25
C MET A 77 -6.22 -18.73 1.63
N VAL A 78 -6.26 -18.04 0.49
CA VAL A 78 -5.07 -17.49 -0.15
C VAL A 78 -5.21 -15.98 -0.14
N LEU A 79 -4.20 -15.30 0.41
CA LEU A 79 -4.13 -13.85 0.45
C LEU A 79 -3.00 -13.38 -0.47
N SER A 80 -3.31 -12.45 -1.36
CA SER A 80 -2.31 -11.73 -2.16
C SER A 80 -2.32 -10.25 -1.77
N LEU A 81 -1.15 -9.75 -1.38
CA LEU A 81 -0.98 -8.39 -0.90
C LEU A 81 0.34 -7.79 -1.34
N MET A 82 0.36 -6.48 -1.55
CA MET A 82 1.59 -5.72 -1.67
C MET A 82 2.33 -5.79 -0.34
N GLY A 83 3.62 -6.02 -0.39
CA GLY A 83 4.40 -6.20 0.82
C GLY A 83 5.80 -5.72 0.66
N ARG A 84 6.65 -6.30 1.49
CA ARG A 84 8.07 -6.00 1.52
C ARG A 84 8.90 -7.20 1.90
N ASP A 85 10.16 -7.15 1.52
CA ASP A 85 11.18 -8.18 1.73
C ASP A 85 11.89 -8.07 3.09
N SER A 86 11.67 -6.98 3.82
CA SER A 86 12.41 -6.69 5.05
C SER A 86 11.50 -6.25 6.19
N MET A 87 11.90 -6.56 7.43
CA MET A 87 11.23 -6.07 8.63
C MET A 87 11.26 -4.54 8.76
N ASP A 88 12.20 -3.85 8.12
CA ASP A 88 12.27 -2.38 8.10
C ASP A 88 11.19 -1.80 7.17
N PRO A 89 10.15 -1.12 7.71
CA PRO A 89 9.08 -0.54 6.90
C PRO A 89 9.52 0.71 6.12
N THR A 90 10.77 1.16 6.28
CA THR A 90 11.33 2.31 5.53
C THR A 90 12.16 1.88 4.31
N SER A 91 12.22 0.58 4.01
CA SER A 91 12.95 0.07 2.85
C SER A 91 12.35 0.58 1.53
N ALA A 92 13.19 0.74 0.51
CA ALA A 92 12.80 1.39 -0.75
C ALA A 92 11.69 0.64 -1.51
N TYR A 93 11.61 -0.68 -1.34
CA TYR A 93 10.64 -1.55 -2.04
C TYR A 93 9.20 -1.41 -1.53
N CYS A 94 8.98 -0.70 -0.42
CA CYS A 94 7.68 -0.66 0.26
C CYS A 94 6.81 0.56 -0.11
N CYS A 95 7.46 1.71 -0.34
CA CYS A 95 6.81 3.02 -0.12
C CYS A 95 7.17 4.09 -1.14
N TYR A 96 8.07 3.84 -2.09
CA TYR A 96 8.70 4.94 -2.82
C TYR A 96 7.73 5.71 -3.73
N GLN A 97 6.61 5.08 -4.13
CA GLN A 97 5.53 5.79 -4.83
C GLN A 97 4.86 6.88 -3.99
N TRP A 98 4.65 6.60 -2.70
CA TRP A 98 4.13 7.59 -1.76
C TRP A 98 5.13 8.71 -1.52
N GLU A 99 6.43 8.39 -1.55
CA GLU A 99 7.51 9.38 -1.43
C GLU A 99 7.52 10.34 -2.64
N LEU A 100 7.42 9.82 -3.87
CA LEU A 100 7.34 10.63 -5.09
C LEU A 100 6.06 11.48 -5.14
N LEU A 101 4.94 10.95 -4.64
CA LEU A 101 3.68 11.69 -4.57
C LEU A 101 3.75 12.80 -3.52
N ALA A 102 4.36 12.53 -2.37
CA ALA A 102 4.65 13.53 -1.35
C ALA A 102 5.55 14.64 -1.92
N GLN A 103 6.58 14.27 -2.68
CA GLN A 103 7.47 15.23 -3.34
C GLN A 103 6.70 16.11 -4.33
N ALA A 104 5.80 15.55 -5.14
CA ALA A 104 4.97 16.34 -6.05
C ALA A 104 4.12 17.38 -5.29
N LEU A 105 3.47 16.97 -4.19
CA LEU A 105 2.69 17.88 -3.32
C LEU A 105 3.58 18.95 -2.66
N MET A 106 4.76 18.59 -2.17
CA MET A 106 5.67 19.55 -1.54
C MET A 106 6.22 20.58 -2.54
N THR A 107 6.39 20.22 -3.81
CA THR A 107 6.67 21.20 -4.87
C THR A 107 5.49 22.17 -5.03
N MET A 108 4.26 21.67 -5.04
CA MET A 108 3.06 22.53 -5.10
C MET A 108 2.93 23.44 -3.86
N VAL A 109 3.35 22.97 -2.68
CA VAL A 109 3.46 23.80 -1.47
C VAL A 109 4.46 24.94 -1.67
N SER A 110 5.65 24.65 -2.20
CA SER A 110 6.67 25.68 -2.45
C SER A 110 6.23 26.76 -3.44
N GLU A 111 5.28 26.44 -4.32
CA GLU A 111 4.68 27.36 -5.29
C GLU A 111 3.41 28.05 -4.76
N GLY A 112 2.98 27.73 -3.54
CA GLY A 112 1.79 28.32 -2.91
C GLY A 112 0.46 27.77 -3.43
N LEU A 113 0.46 26.64 -4.15
CA LEU A 113 -0.75 26.00 -4.68
C LEU A 113 -1.44 25.09 -3.65
N VAL A 114 -0.68 24.60 -2.66
CA VAL A 114 -1.17 23.72 -1.59
C VAL A 114 -0.64 24.23 -0.25
N GLU A 115 -1.47 24.18 0.79
CA GLU A 115 -1.04 24.47 2.16
C GLU A 115 -0.21 23.31 2.73
N GLU A 116 0.97 23.58 3.30
CA GLU A 116 1.83 22.56 3.91
C GLU A 116 1.09 21.74 4.98
N GLU A 117 0.25 22.40 5.77
CA GLU A 117 -0.57 21.76 6.81
C GLU A 117 -1.54 20.71 6.25
N LYS A 118 -2.00 20.87 4.99
CA LYS A 118 -2.82 19.86 4.32
C LYS A 118 -2.00 18.64 3.92
N VAL A 119 -0.74 18.83 3.54
CA VAL A 119 0.16 17.70 3.27
C VAL A 119 0.48 16.96 4.56
N ASP A 120 0.86 17.69 5.61
CA ASP A 120 1.18 17.12 6.93
C ASP A 120 0.02 16.35 7.56
N SER A 121 -1.22 16.76 7.28
CA SER A 121 -2.44 16.12 7.79
C SER A 121 -2.91 14.93 6.97
N PHE A 122 -2.40 14.73 5.76
CA PHE A 122 -2.75 13.58 4.93
C PHE A 122 -1.82 12.40 5.24
N ASN A 123 -2.40 11.31 5.72
CA ASN A 123 -1.70 10.06 5.98
C ASN A 123 -2.47 8.92 5.32
N ALA A 124 -1.82 8.16 4.45
CA ALA A 124 -2.45 7.11 3.66
C ALA A 124 -2.90 5.96 4.56
N PRO A 125 -4.15 5.48 4.46
CA PRO A 125 -4.62 4.28 5.17
C PRO A 125 -4.11 3.03 4.45
N TYR A 126 -2.79 2.88 4.38
CA TYR A 126 -2.10 1.82 3.65
C TYR A 126 -0.98 1.25 4.53
N TYR A 127 -0.77 -0.06 4.45
CA TYR A 127 0.40 -0.70 5.01
C TYR A 127 0.87 -1.86 4.12
N ALA A 128 2.18 -1.92 3.90
CA ALA A 128 2.84 -2.98 3.13
C ALA A 128 3.60 -3.89 4.10
N PRO A 129 3.00 -4.97 4.63
CA PRO A 129 3.65 -5.84 5.62
C PRO A 129 4.77 -6.69 5.00
N CYS A 130 5.68 -7.19 5.84
CA CYS A 130 6.54 -8.31 5.44
C CYS A 130 5.93 -9.65 5.86
N VAL A 131 6.46 -10.75 5.34
CA VAL A 131 5.96 -12.10 5.64
C VAL A 131 6.03 -12.41 7.15
N GLU A 132 7.08 -11.96 7.82
CA GLU A 132 7.26 -12.18 9.25
C GLU A 132 6.17 -11.49 10.08
N GLU A 133 5.78 -10.27 9.71
CA GLU A 133 4.66 -9.57 10.38
C GLU A 133 3.33 -10.31 10.19
N LEU A 134 3.07 -10.84 9.00
CA LEU A 134 1.88 -11.66 8.74
C LEU A 134 1.86 -12.89 9.63
N LYS A 135 2.97 -13.65 9.66
CA LYS A 135 3.11 -14.86 10.48
C LYS A 135 2.89 -14.55 11.95
N ILE A 136 3.51 -13.50 12.47
CA ILE A 136 3.34 -13.08 13.88
C ILE A 136 1.87 -12.85 14.22
N VAL A 137 1.12 -12.15 13.35
CA VAL A 137 -0.31 -11.88 13.61
C VAL A 137 -1.15 -13.16 13.51
N ILE A 138 -0.92 -13.97 12.48
CA ILE A 138 -1.68 -15.22 12.25
C ILE A 138 -1.43 -16.22 13.40
N GLU A 139 -0.18 -16.41 13.79
CA GLU A 139 0.18 -17.32 14.89
C GLU A 139 -0.36 -16.82 16.24
N LYS A 140 -0.40 -15.50 16.45
CA LYS A 140 -0.94 -14.91 17.66
C LYS A 140 -2.47 -15.01 17.74
N GLU A 141 -3.17 -14.87 16.63
CA GLU A 141 -4.63 -15.03 16.55
C GLU A 141 -5.02 -16.51 16.72
N GLY A 142 -4.32 -17.42 16.03
CA GLY A 142 -4.32 -18.86 16.31
C GLY A 142 -5.34 -19.71 15.54
N SER A 143 -6.29 -19.13 14.80
CA SER A 143 -7.32 -19.89 14.07
C SER A 143 -6.82 -20.53 12.78
N PHE A 144 -5.70 -20.04 12.23
CA PHE A 144 -5.13 -20.51 10.98
C PHE A 144 -3.68 -20.97 11.15
N MET A 145 -3.27 -21.91 10.30
CA MET A 145 -1.87 -22.30 10.11
C MET A 145 -1.39 -21.80 8.75
N VAL A 146 -0.16 -21.29 8.70
CA VAL A 146 0.49 -20.94 7.43
C VAL A 146 0.94 -22.22 6.73
N ASP A 147 0.38 -22.49 5.56
CA ASP A 147 0.69 -23.66 4.72
C ASP A 147 1.89 -23.38 3.82
N SER A 148 1.87 -22.25 3.14
CA SER A 148 2.94 -21.79 2.25
C SER A 148 2.93 -20.27 2.13
N HIS A 149 4.05 -19.72 1.68
CA HIS A 149 4.17 -18.30 1.35
C HIS A 149 5.21 -18.12 0.25
N GLU A 150 4.94 -17.20 -0.66
CA GLU A 150 5.82 -16.80 -1.76
C GLU A 150 5.85 -15.28 -1.88
N ALA A 151 6.96 -14.76 -2.37
CA ALA A 151 7.15 -13.33 -2.63
C ALA A 151 7.59 -13.17 -4.09
N TYR A 152 6.85 -12.38 -4.86
CA TYR A 152 7.11 -12.14 -6.27
C TYR A 152 7.46 -10.69 -6.52
N GLU A 153 8.46 -10.47 -7.36
CA GLU A 153 8.81 -9.14 -7.85
C GLU A 153 7.97 -8.78 -9.07
N ILE A 154 7.28 -7.63 -9.02
CA ILE A 154 6.47 -7.10 -10.12
C ILE A 154 7.06 -5.76 -10.55
N ASP A 155 7.34 -5.56 -11.83
CA ASP A 155 7.78 -4.25 -12.34
C ASP A 155 6.70 -3.19 -12.11
N TRP A 156 7.11 -1.97 -11.75
CA TRP A 156 6.15 -0.89 -11.51
C TRP A 156 5.27 -0.58 -12.72
N ASP A 157 5.86 -0.62 -13.90
CA ASP A 157 5.26 -0.24 -15.17
C ASP A 157 4.72 -1.43 -15.97
N ASP A 158 4.42 -2.54 -15.27
CA ASP A 158 3.87 -3.80 -15.77
C ASP A 158 4.83 -4.60 -16.68
N GLY A 159 6.10 -4.18 -16.79
CA GLY A 159 7.12 -4.90 -17.56
C GLY A 159 6.76 -5.04 -19.05
N THR A 160 5.81 -4.26 -19.54
CA THR A 160 5.28 -4.38 -20.89
C THR A 160 6.26 -3.80 -21.91
N GLU A 161 7.23 -4.62 -22.34
CA GLU A 161 7.55 -4.73 -23.77
C GLU A 161 6.35 -5.38 -24.47
N LEU A 162 5.16 -4.74 -24.42
CA LEU A 162 4.04 -5.19 -25.23
C LEU A 162 4.34 -4.82 -26.67
N LEU A 163 4.84 -5.82 -27.38
CA LEU A 163 4.68 -6.15 -28.79
C LEU A 163 3.48 -5.44 -29.45
N SER A 164 3.59 -4.14 -29.66
CA SER A 164 2.62 -3.35 -30.41
C SER A 164 3.40 -2.56 -31.44
N GLU A 165 3.57 -3.18 -32.61
CA GLU A 165 3.93 -2.52 -33.86
C GLU A 165 2.85 -1.52 -34.34
N ASN A 166 1.97 -1.03 -33.45
CA ASN A 166 0.89 -0.12 -33.79
C ASN A 166 0.98 1.16 -32.96
N VAL A 167 1.43 2.18 -33.67
CA VAL A 167 1.58 3.58 -33.28
C VAL A 167 0.25 4.17 -32.77
N LEU A 168 0.05 4.11 -31.47
CA LEU A 168 -0.87 4.99 -30.74
C LEU A 168 -0.10 5.46 -29.51
N GLU A 169 0.23 6.76 -29.45
CA GLU A 169 1.00 7.46 -28.41
C GLU A 169 1.54 6.54 -27.30
N THR A 170 2.82 6.16 -27.39
CA THR A 170 3.49 5.37 -26.36
C THR A 170 3.48 6.14 -25.04
N VAL A 171 2.44 5.92 -24.23
CA VAL A 171 2.30 6.43 -22.87
C VAL A 171 3.56 6.04 -22.10
N SER A 172 4.29 7.03 -21.59
CA SER A 172 5.56 6.79 -20.90
C SER A 172 5.38 5.88 -19.69
N SER A 173 6.42 5.19 -19.23
CA SER A 173 6.31 4.31 -18.06
C SER A 173 5.86 5.08 -16.82
N GLY A 174 6.33 6.31 -16.63
CA GLY A 174 5.87 7.22 -15.58
C GLY A 174 4.39 7.57 -15.68
N GLU A 175 3.87 7.80 -16.88
CA GLU A 175 2.43 8.05 -17.08
C GLU A 175 1.58 6.80 -16.80
N ARG A 176 2.05 5.60 -17.18
CA ARG A 176 1.34 4.35 -16.87
C ARG A 176 1.24 4.13 -15.37
N VAL A 177 2.36 4.23 -14.66
CA VAL A 177 2.41 4.11 -13.19
C VAL A 177 1.54 5.18 -12.53
N ALA A 178 1.62 6.43 -12.99
CA ALA A 178 0.81 7.53 -12.45
C ALA A 178 -0.69 7.27 -12.62
N LYS A 179 -1.13 6.75 -13.77
CA LYS A 179 -2.54 6.37 -14.00
C LYS A 179 -2.99 5.26 -13.05
N THR A 180 -2.17 4.23 -12.83
CA THR A 180 -2.47 3.13 -11.90
C THR A 180 -2.62 3.64 -10.46
N VAL A 181 -1.65 4.43 -9.99
CA VAL A 181 -1.71 5.04 -8.64
C VAL A 181 -2.91 5.98 -8.52
N ARG A 182 -3.15 6.81 -9.53
CA ARG A 182 -4.30 7.73 -9.59
C ARG A 182 -5.62 7.01 -9.39
N ALA A 183 -5.83 5.89 -10.09
CA ALA A 183 -7.05 5.10 -9.95
C ALA A 183 -7.31 4.63 -8.51
N VAL A 184 -6.25 4.37 -7.73
CA VAL A 184 -6.34 3.93 -6.33
C VAL A 184 -6.58 5.09 -5.36
N VAL A 185 -5.86 6.21 -5.52
CA VAL A 185 -5.77 7.24 -4.47
C VAL A 185 -6.51 8.54 -4.78
N GLU A 186 -6.99 8.74 -6.01
CA GLU A 186 -7.59 10.01 -6.46
C GLU A 186 -8.80 10.42 -5.61
N SER A 187 -9.66 9.49 -5.21
CA SER A 187 -10.84 9.80 -4.40
C SER A 187 -10.46 10.40 -3.04
N MET A 188 -9.46 9.83 -2.37
CA MET A 188 -8.94 10.31 -1.09
C MET A 188 -8.26 11.68 -1.24
N LEU A 189 -7.47 11.86 -2.29
CA LEU A 189 -6.80 13.13 -2.56
C LEU A 189 -7.81 14.23 -2.91
N LYS A 190 -8.84 13.93 -3.71
CA LYS A 190 -9.93 14.86 -4.05
C LYS A 190 -10.66 15.32 -2.81
N TYR A 191 -10.96 14.40 -1.90
CA TYR A 191 -11.64 14.71 -0.66
C TYR A 191 -10.81 15.65 0.23
N HIS A 192 -9.51 15.40 0.34
CA HIS A 192 -8.64 16.14 1.27
C HIS A 192 -8.11 17.46 0.71
N PHE A 193 -7.64 17.46 -0.53
CA PHE A 193 -7.00 18.62 -1.17
C PHE A 193 -7.92 19.39 -2.12
N GLY A 194 -9.02 18.77 -2.57
CA GLY A 194 -9.93 19.32 -3.57
C GLY A 194 -9.60 18.88 -5.00
N SER A 195 -10.62 18.86 -5.87
CA SER A 195 -10.47 18.36 -7.24
C SER A 195 -9.61 19.23 -8.17
N HIS A 196 -9.44 20.50 -7.82
CA HIS A 196 -8.75 21.49 -8.67
C HIS A 196 -7.24 21.24 -8.81
N ILE A 197 -6.61 20.54 -7.85
CA ILE A 197 -5.16 20.26 -7.90
C ILE A 197 -4.81 18.94 -8.58
N ILE A 198 -5.78 18.06 -8.82
CA ILE A 198 -5.53 16.63 -9.07
C ILE A 198 -4.85 16.39 -10.41
N ASP A 199 -5.34 17.03 -11.47
CA ASP A 199 -4.75 16.82 -12.80
C ASP A 199 -3.31 17.30 -12.85
N GLU A 200 -3.03 18.46 -12.27
CA GLU A 200 -1.67 19.01 -12.19
C GLU A 200 -0.76 18.17 -11.28
N LEU A 201 -1.27 17.71 -10.12
CA LEU A 201 -0.55 16.82 -9.21
C LEU A 201 -0.10 15.56 -9.93
N PHE A 202 -0.99 14.90 -10.68
CA PHE A 202 -0.66 13.65 -11.37
C PHE A 202 0.24 13.85 -12.59
N GLN A 203 0.19 15.02 -13.25
CA GLN A 203 1.18 15.38 -14.28
C GLN A 203 2.58 15.56 -13.69
N ARG A 204 2.71 16.22 -12.54
CA ARG A 204 3.98 16.38 -11.81
C ARG A 204 4.49 15.02 -11.32
N TYR A 205 3.60 14.21 -10.75
CA TYR A 205 3.90 12.88 -10.27
C TYR A 205 4.42 11.97 -11.39
N ALA A 206 3.76 11.96 -12.56
CA ALA A 206 4.20 11.17 -13.71
C ALA A 206 5.64 11.49 -14.14
N LYS A 207 6.02 12.77 -14.15
CA LYS A 207 7.40 13.21 -14.48
C LYS A 207 8.41 12.74 -13.44
N LEU A 208 8.07 12.81 -12.15
CA LEU A 208 8.94 12.33 -11.08
C LEU A 208 9.13 10.81 -11.15
N VAL A 209 8.06 10.07 -11.45
CA VAL A 209 8.13 8.62 -11.63
C VAL A 209 8.97 8.27 -12.86
N GLU A 210 8.78 8.95 -13.99
CA GLU A 210 9.57 8.74 -15.20
C GLU A 210 11.07 8.95 -14.94
N ASP A 211 11.44 10.07 -14.31
CA ASP A 211 12.83 10.35 -13.94
C ASP A 211 13.40 9.27 -13.01
N TYR A 212 12.62 8.79 -12.05
CA TYR A 212 13.05 7.74 -11.13
C TYR A 212 13.25 6.38 -11.83
N LEU A 213 12.30 5.98 -12.69
CA LEU A 213 12.37 4.75 -13.48
C LEU A 213 13.56 4.76 -14.45
N SER A 214 13.92 5.92 -15.00
CA SER A 214 15.07 6.04 -15.90
C SER A 214 16.42 5.78 -15.22
N LYS A 215 16.48 5.89 -13.88
CA LYS A 215 17.70 5.75 -13.06
C LYS A 215 17.72 4.48 -12.23
N THR A 216 16.55 3.91 -11.96
CA THR A 216 16.37 2.84 -10.99
C THR A 216 15.45 1.77 -11.54
N ARG A 217 15.86 0.50 -11.45
CA ARG A 217 14.95 -0.62 -11.68
C ARG A 217 14.07 -0.81 -10.45
N THR A 218 12.80 -0.50 -10.56
CA THR A 218 11.86 -0.52 -9.43
C THR A 218 10.92 -1.72 -9.50
N LYS A 219 10.83 -2.46 -8.41
CA LYS A 219 9.94 -3.60 -8.24
C LYS A 219 9.01 -3.38 -7.07
N TYR A 220 7.79 -3.88 -7.19
CA TYR A 220 6.95 -4.19 -6.05
C TYR A 220 7.23 -5.60 -5.57
N ILE A 221 7.02 -5.83 -4.28
CA ILE A 221 6.91 -7.17 -3.74
C ILE A 221 5.43 -7.50 -3.57
N ASN A 222 4.97 -8.55 -4.25
CA ASN A 222 3.67 -9.15 -3.99
C ASN A 222 3.88 -10.40 -3.12
N LEU A 223 3.30 -10.39 -1.93
CA LEU A 223 3.30 -11.53 -1.03
C LEU A 223 2.03 -12.34 -1.27
N VAL A 224 2.20 -13.64 -1.50
CA VAL A 224 1.13 -14.62 -1.55
C VAL A 224 1.29 -15.55 -0.36
N ILE A 225 0.27 -15.66 0.49
CA ILE A 225 0.29 -16.54 1.66
C ILE A 225 -0.94 -17.45 1.65
N SER A 226 -0.71 -18.76 1.78
CA SER A 226 -1.72 -19.80 1.87
C SER A 226 -1.91 -20.18 3.34
N LEU A 227 -3.16 -20.18 3.79
CA LEU A 227 -3.56 -20.48 5.16
C LEU A 227 -4.54 -21.67 5.17
N VAL A 228 -4.45 -22.51 6.19
CA VAL A 228 -5.43 -23.57 6.47
C VAL A 228 -6.08 -23.32 7.83
N LYS A 229 -7.42 -23.36 7.89
CA LYS A 229 -8.17 -23.24 9.14
C LYS A 229 -7.90 -24.47 10.02
N GLN A 230 -7.53 -24.23 11.27
CA GLN A 230 -7.32 -25.27 12.28
C GLN A 230 -8.65 -25.88 12.76
N GLN A 231 -8.59 -27.07 13.36
CA GLN A 231 -9.73 -27.75 13.98
C GLN A 231 -9.97 -27.24 15.40
#